data_AF-A0A0R2TFP4-F1
#
_entry.id   AF-A0A0R2TFP4-F1
#
_cell.length_a   1.000
_cell.length_b   1.000
_cell.length_c   1.000
_cell.angle_alpha   90.00
_cell.angle_beta   90.00
_cell.angle_gamma   90.00
#
_symmetry.space_group_name_H-M   'P 1'
#
loop_
_entity.id
_entity.type
_entity.pdbx_description
1 polymer ?
#
loop_
_entity_poly.entity_id
_entity_poly.type
_entity_poly.pdbx_seq_one_letter_code
_entity_poly.pdbx_strand_id
1 'polypeptide(L)' 'RFGPGASDDEFESYMFARKNPKGVHFERWRHAYGCGKWFLAARCTATLEVFGTYPAQSSAPPAALVAKIKAKRPDWEGF' A
#
# COMPACT_ATOMS: atom_id res chain seq x y z
N ARG A 1 -9.87 11.25 7.21
CA ARG A 1 -11.02 10.62 6.51
C ARG A 1 -12.00 11.74 6.23
N PHE A 2 -12.43 11.91 4.98
CA PHE A 2 -13.39 12.95 4.60
C PHE A 2 -14.80 12.32 4.58
N GLY A 3 -15.76 12.97 5.24
CA GLY A 3 -17.09 12.42 5.52
C GLY A 3 -18.11 13.55 5.66
N PRO A 4 -19.17 13.40 6.48
CA PRO A 4 -20.15 14.47 6.69
C PRO A 4 -19.45 15.75 7.18
N GLY A 5 -19.52 16.83 6.39
CA GLY A 5 -18.84 18.11 6.67
C GLY A 5 -17.57 18.38 5.84
N ALA A 6 -17.13 17.45 5.00
CA ALA A 6 -16.10 17.70 3.99
C ALA A 6 -16.70 18.43 2.76
N SER A 7 -15.84 19.05 1.94
CA SER A 7 -16.28 19.53 0.62
C SER A 7 -16.64 18.36 -0.30
N ASP A 8 -17.41 18.63 -1.35
CA ASP A 8 -17.75 17.62 -2.36
C ASP A 8 -16.49 17.01 -2.99
N ASP A 9 -15.47 17.84 -3.30
CA ASP A 9 -14.19 17.39 -3.88
C ASP A 9 -13.40 16.48 -2.92
N GLU A 10 -13.35 16.82 -1.63
CA GLU A 10 -12.67 16.01 -0.62
C GLU A 10 -13.37 14.66 -0.42
N PHE A 11 -14.70 14.67 -0.44
CA PHE A 11 -15.51 13.47 -0.30
C PHE A 11 -15.41 12.56 -1.54
N GLU A 12 -15.50 13.13 -2.74
CA GLU A 12 -15.29 12.46 -4.02
C GLU A 12 -13.92 11.76 -4.04
N SER A 13 -12.85 12.49 -3.73
CA SER A 13 -11.49 11.96 -3.72
C SER A 13 -11.34 10.83 -2.69
N TYR A 14 -11.94 10.97 -1.50
CA TYR A 14 -11.96 9.90 -0.52
C TYR A 14 -12.70 8.64 -1.00
N MET A 15 -13.78 8.79 -1.76
CA MET A 15 -14.56 7.67 -2.27
C MET A 15 -13.88 6.98 -3.45
N PHE A 16 -13.36 7.74 -4.40
CA PHE A 16 -13.00 7.20 -5.71
C PHE A 16 -11.49 7.24 -6.01
N ALA A 17 -10.75 8.23 -5.51
CA ALA A 17 -9.33 8.36 -5.84
C ALA A 17 -8.45 7.39 -5.04
N ARG A 18 -7.61 6.62 -5.74
CA ARG A 18 -6.59 5.74 -5.14
C ARG A 18 -5.28 5.85 -5.92
N LYS A 19 -4.14 5.73 -5.22
CA LYS A 19 -2.84 5.63 -5.87
C LYS A 19 -2.81 4.38 -6.77
N ASN A 20 -2.30 4.53 -7.99
CA ASN A 20 -2.13 3.44 -8.95
C ASN A 20 -0.72 3.45 -9.57
N PRO A 21 0.34 3.26 -8.77
CA PRO A 21 1.70 3.30 -9.27
C PRO A 21 2.02 2.07 -10.15
N LYS A 22 2.70 2.32 -11.26
CA LYS A 22 3.40 1.28 -12.03
C LYS A 22 4.76 1.05 -11.39
N GLY A 23 4.94 -0.10 -10.74
CA GLY A 23 6.13 -0.39 -9.94
C GLY A 23 5.76 -0.80 -8.53
N VAL A 24 6.56 -0.42 -7.54
CA VAL A 24 6.32 -0.78 -6.13
C VAL A 24 5.02 -0.12 -5.64
N HIS A 25 4.11 -0.94 -5.12
CA HIS A 25 2.86 -0.51 -4.52
C HIS A 25 2.70 -1.14 -3.14
N PHE A 26 2.25 -0.35 -2.17
CA PHE A 26 1.85 -0.78 -0.84
C PHE A 26 0.34 -0.97 -0.81
N GLU A 27 -0.08 -2.23 -0.87
CA GLU A 27 -1.48 -2.63 -1.07
C GLU A 27 -2.00 -3.46 0.11
N ARG A 28 -3.32 -3.55 0.21
CA ARG A 28 -4.03 -4.27 1.29
C ARG A 28 -4.50 -5.62 0.80
N TRP A 29 -4.25 -6.64 1.61
CA TRP A 29 -4.70 -8.01 1.36
C TRP A 29 -5.49 -8.55 2.54
N ARG A 30 -6.45 -9.42 2.27
CA ARG A 30 -7.20 -10.18 3.27
C ARG A 30 -7.00 -11.66 3.02
N HIS A 31 -6.61 -12.40 4.05
CA HIS A 31 -6.51 -13.85 3.97
C HIS A 31 -7.91 -14.50 4.08
N ALA A 32 -8.75 -14.27 3.07
CA ALA A 32 -10.18 -14.57 3.09
C ALA A 32 -10.49 -16.07 3.30
N TYR A 33 -9.67 -16.95 2.73
CA TYR A 33 -9.80 -18.40 2.84
C TYR A 33 -8.97 -19.00 3.99
N GLY A 34 -8.55 -18.18 4.94
CA GLY A 34 -7.80 -18.61 6.11
C GLY A 34 -8.22 -17.81 7.34
N CYS A 35 -7.26 -17.14 7.97
CA CYS A 35 -7.50 -16.46 9.24
C CYS A 35 -8.39 -15.20 9.14
N GLY A 36 -8.79 -14.77 7.94
CA GLY A 36 -9.66 -13.61 7.72
C GLY A 36 -9.03 -12.24 8.01
N LYS A 37 -7.78 -12.21 8.48
CA LYS A 37 -7.04 -10.99 8.86
C LYS A 37 -6.61 -10.19 7.64
N TRP A 38 -6.58 -8.89 7.83
CA TRP A 38 -5.98 -7.94 6.91
C TRP A 38 -4.48 -7.77 7.19
N PHE A 39 -3.71 -7.59 6.13
CA PHE A 39 -2.30 -7.24 6.17
C PHE A 39 -1.93 -6.35 4.99
N LEU A 40 -0.75 -5.73 5.05
CA LEU A 40 -0.21 -4.90 3.99
C LEU A 40 0.91 -5.66 3.27
N ALA A 41 1.03 -5.45 1.96
CA ALA A 41 2.06 -6.05 1.12
C ALA A 41 2.73 -4.98 0.28
N ALA A 42 4.06 -5.02 0.18
CA ALA A 42 4.81 -4.28 -0.81
C ALA A 42 5.07 -5.18 -2.02
N ARG A 43 4.46 -4.87 -3.16
CA ARG A 43 4.55 -5.66 -4.39
C ARG A 43 4.84 -4.79 -5.60
N CYS A 44 5.64 -5.28 -6.53
CA CYS A 44 5.79 -4.66 -7.84
C CYS A 44 4.58 -4.99 -8.72
N THR A 45 3.78 -3.99 -9.13
CA THR A 45 2.60 -4.19 -9.98
C THR A 45 2.95 -4.62 -11.41
N ALA A 46 4.19 -4.35 -11.85
CA ALA A 46 4.67 -4.75 -13.18
C ALA A 46 5.27 -6.16 -13.24
N THR A 47 5.94 -6.62 -12.17
CA THR A 47 6.65 -7.92 -12.16
C THR A 47 6.05 -8.95 -11.21
N LEU A 48 5.05 -8.54 -10.42
CA LEU A 48 4.39 -9.33 -9.37
C LEU A 48 5.30 -9.76 -8.21
N GLU A 49 6.55 -9.30 -8.17
CA GLU A 49 7.48 -9.57 -7.07
C GLU A 49 6.95 -9.00 -5.75
N VAL A 50 6.86 -9.83 -4.72
CA VAL A 50 6.51 -9.42 -3.35
C VAL A 50 7.79 -9.20 -2.55
N PHE A 51 8.02 -7.96 -2.10
CA PHE A 51 9.20 -7.62 -1.30
C PHE A 51 9.01 -8.02 0.17
N GLY A 52 7.78 -7.97 0.67
CA GLY A 52 7.42 -8.40 2.02
C GLY A 52 6.01 -7.99 2.41
N THR A 53 5.58 -8.47 3.58
CA THR A 53 4.29 -8.18 4.20
C THR A 53 4.47 -7.66 5.62
N TYR A 54 3.49 -6.93 6.14
CA TYR A 54 3.54 -6.33 7.47
C TYR A 54 2.13 -6.08 8.04
N PRO A 55 1.98 -5.88 9.38
CA PRO A 55 0.68 -5.76 10.03
C PRO A 55 -0.15 -4.58 9.50
N ALA A 56 -1.47 -4.78 9.41
CA ALA A 56 -2.41 -3.76 8.92
C ALA A 56 -2.48 -2.51 9.82
N GLN A 57 -2.08 -2.62 11.09
CA GLN A 57 -2.06 -1.53 12.06
C GLN A 57 -0.80 -0.65 11.95
N SER A 58 0.12 -0.96 11.04
CA SER A 58 1.34 -0.17 10.85
C SER A 58 1.01 1.15 10.14
N SER A 59 1.45 2.27 10.69
CA SER A 59 1.30 3.61 10.08
C SER A 59 2.24 3.85 8.89
N ALA A 60 3.32 3.07 8.79
CA ALA A 60 4.31 3.11 7.72
C ALA A 60 4.89 1.71 7.45
N PRO A 61 5.50 1.48 6.27
CA PRO A 61 6.24 0.25 6.00
C PRO A 61 7.47 0.12 6.93
N PRO A 62 7.82 -1.09 7.37
CA PRO A 62 9.04 -1.30 8.16
C PRO A 62 10.30 -0.83 7.44
N ALA A 63 11.23 -0.19 8.16
CA ALA A 63 12.47 0.33 7.57
C ALA A 63 13.29 -0.74 6.83
N ALA A 64 13.35 -1.96 7.36
CA ALA A 64 14.00 -3.09 6.71
C ALA A 64 13.36 -3.45 5.35
N LEU A 65 12.03 -3.31 5.23
CA LEU A 65 11.32 -3.53 3.98
C LEU A 65 11.64 -2.44 2.96
N VAL A 66 11.65 -1.17 3.39
CA VAL A 66 12.06 -0.02 2.55
C VAL A 66 13.49 -0.20 2.03
N ALA A 67 14.43 -0.59 2.90
CA ALA A 67 15.82 -0.87 2.52
C ALA A 67 15.92 -2.00 1.48
N LYS A 68 15.18 -3.11 1.68
CA LYS A 68 15.12 -4.23 0.72
C LYS A 68 14.59 -3.78 -0.64
N ILE A 69 13.56 -2.94 -0.67
CA ILE A 69 13.00 -2.40 -1.91
C ILE A 69 14.04 -1.51 -2.60
N LYS A 70 14.63 -0.53 -1.89
CA LYS A 70 15.68 0.35 -2.44
C LYS A 70 16.88 -0.42 -2.99
N ALA A 71 17.32 -1.48 -2.31
CA ALA A 71 18.42 -2.32 -2.79
C ALA A 71 18.12 -2.99 -4.14
N LYS A 72 16.87 -3.40 -4.38
CA LYS A 72 16.43 -4.00 -5.66
C LYS A 72 15.94 -3.01 -6.70
N ARG A 73 15.46 -1.85 -6.26
CA ARG A 73 14.86 -0.77 -7.08
C ARG A 73 15.48 0.57 -6.64
N PRO A 74 16.74 0.85 -7.03
CA PRO A 74 17.44 2.07 -6.59
C PRO A 74 16.68 3.36 -6.94
N ASP A 75 16.05 3.36 -8.12
CA ASP A 75 15.27 4.50 -8.66
C ASP A 75 13.89 4.65 -8.02
N TRP A 76 13.47 3.74 -7.13
CA TRP A 76 12.17 3.87 -6.46
C TRP A 76 12.22 4.98 -5.42
N GLU A 77 11.45 6.05 -5.57
CA GLU A 77 11.55 7.25 -4.73
C GLU A 77 10.78 7.18 -3.40
N GLY A 78 9.84 6.25 -3.25
CA GLY A 78 9.02 6.15 -2.05
C GLY A 78 7.56 5.80 -2.33
N PHE A 79 6.73 5.89 -1.28
CA PHE A 79 5.31 5.52 -1.31
C PHE A 79 4.37 6.71 -1.14
#